data_AF-A0A317FIM9-F1
#
_entry.id   AF-A0A317FIM9-F1
#
_cell.length_a   1.000
_cell.length_b   1.000
_cell.length_c   1.000
_cell.angle_alpha   90.00
_cell.angle_beta   90.00
_cell.angle_gamma   90.00
#
_symmetry.space_group_name_H-M   'P 1'
#
loop_
_entity.id
_entity.type
_entity.pdbx_description
1 polymer ?
#
loop_
_entity_poly.entity_id
_entity_poly.type
_entity_poly.pdbx_seq_one_letter_code
_entity_poly.pdbx_strand_id
1 'polypeptide(L)'
;MTAGRAVNRMLRMPMRDGAHLAASLYLPEGGGPFPVVLERTPYGRDAPRRVEVTAADPNPMDGPRLAAHFTRAGYAVVLQDCRGRGESGGVFEKYLNEGADGFDSCAWLLRQPWCDGRIATIGMSYGAHSAAALGCLDPPGLVAQILDSGGFDNGWRNAIRQNGAFELKQASWAFNEARRSPEAAADPVLRAALEAEDLAAWFTRTPWREGHSPLRHHPAYERVLLDQWRAGTFDDGWRRNGLWAEGYYETYSRAALLHMSSWFDPYPATATCNYRGLKQAGRGPQRLILGPWTHGERSARVFGDVDFGPDAPIDSWAGDWNRHRVRFLDHAVRGVADGEPTVRVFVMGGGSGRRTPAGHLDHGGRWISVADWPLPGAMPTVFHLHRDGALRRDAPAAGAAPVSFRFDPANPVPTIGGGFSSLEPIASPGSQDQVEAPGFFGCRPPYLPLASRADVVVFQTPPLAAPLQVVGPVEIELFVATDAPDTDFTVKLVDVHPPSADYPRGYAMLLGDTIMRLRYAEDPARPRLSQPGEVRRVRLSLPIANLFLAGHRIRLDVSSSNFPRFDVNPNTGEPEGEARGLRCATNTIFLDAGRASRLMLPLLD
;
A
#
# COMPACT_ATOMS: atom_id res chain seq x y z
N MET A 1 -21.32 -20.99 28.90
CA MET A 1 -21.33 -22.19 28.04
C MET A 1 -19.88 -22.57 27.77
N THR A 2 -19.49 -23.76 28.20
CA THR A 2 -18.10 -24.27 28.21
C THR A 2 -17.61 -24.49 26.78
N ALA A 3 -16.50 -23.84 26.42
CA ALA A 3 -15.84 -24.02 25.12
C ALA A 3 -15.27 -25.44 25.00
N GLY A 4 -15.82 -26.25 24.09
CA GLY A 4 -15.19 -27.50 23.67
C GLY A 4 -13.93 -27.20 22.88
N ARG A 5 -12.91 -28.03 23.13
CA ARG A 5 -11.53 -27.81 22.74
C ARG A 5 -11.38 -28.04 21.23
N ALA A 6 -11.01 -27.01 20.47
CA ALA A 6 -10.55 -27.18 19.09
C ALA A 6 -9.41 -28.22 19.08
N VAL A 7 -9.52 -29.25 18.22
CA VAL A 7 -8.47 -30.26 18.09
C VAL A 7 -7.38 -29.68 17.22
N ASN A 8 -6.27 -29.23 17.83
CA ASN A 8 -5.08 -28.80 17.09
C ASN A 8 -4.36 -30.04 16.53
N ARG A 9 -4.22 -30.11 15.21
CA ARG A 9 -3.39 -31.13 14.54
C ARG A 9 -2.43 -30.46 13.58
N MET A 10 -1.19 -30.94 13.58
CA MET A 10 -0.23 -30.59 12.54
C MET A 10 -0.56 -31.33 11.26
N LEU A 11 -0.66 -30.59 10.15
CA LEU A 11 -0.78 -31.13 8.81
C LEU A 11 0.54 -30.94 8.07
N ARG A 12 0.92 -31.93 7.26
CA ARG A 12 1.97 -31.81 6.25
C ARG A 12 1.33 -32.03 4.89
N MET A 13 1.15 -30.94 4.14
CA MET A 13 0.49 -30.97 2.84
C MET A 13 1.54 -31.16 1.74
N PRO A 14 1.57 -32.30 1.03
CA PRO A 14 2.48 -32.49 -0.09
C PRO A 14 2.07 -31.59 -1.27
N MET A 15 3.03 -30.85 -1.80
CA MET A 15 2.90 -30.03 -3.00
C MET A 15 3.26 -30.85 -4.24
N ARG A 16 2.95 -30.31 -5.43
CA ARG A 16 3.21 -30.95 -6.74
C ARG A 16 4.65 -31.38 -6.99
N ASP A 17 5.61 -30.72 -6.33
CA ASP A 17 7.05 -30.93 -6.48
C ASP A 17 7.67 -31.78 -5.35
N GLY A 18 6.84 -32.34 -4.47
CA GLY A 18 7.27 -33.19 -3.36
C GLY A 18 7.71 -32.42 -2.11
N ALA A 19 7.77 -31.08 -2.14
CA ALA A 19 7.87 -30.31 -0.91
C ALA A 19 6.61 -30.49 -0.05
N HIS A 20 6.73 -30.21 1.25
CA HIS A 20 5.59 -30.22 2.15
C HIS A 20 5.41 -28.85 2.80
N LEU A 21 4.16 -28.40 2.90
CA LEU A 21 3.81 -27.21 3.67
C LEU A 21 3.20 -27.62 5.02
N ALA A 22 3.70 -27.04 6.09
CA ALA A 22 3.23 -27.26 7.44
C ALA A 22 2.01 -26.37 7.73
N ALA A 23 0.99 -26.93 8.36
CA ALA A 23 -0.20 -26.17 8.73
C ALA A 23 -0.81 -26.63 10.06
N SER A 24 -1.39 -25.70 10.81
CA SER A 24 -2.19 -25.95 12.00
C SER A 24 -3.66 -26.08 11.58
N LEU A 25 -4.29 -27.21 11.92
CA LEU A 25 -5.73 -27.47 11.70
C LEU A 25 -6.51 -27.24 13.00
N TYR A 26 -7.60 -26.49 12.91
CA TYR A 26 -8.59 -26.32 13.97
C TYR A 26 -9.97 -26.68 13.43
N LEU A 27 -10.65 -27.61 14.11
CA LEU A 27 -12.00 -28.04 13.73
C LEU A 27 -13.04 -27.45 14.70
N PRO A 28 -14.25 -27.08 14.20
CA PRO A 28 -15.41 -26.80 15.03
C PRO A 28 -15.83 -28.03 15.84
N GLU A 29 -16.68 -27.81 16.84
CA GLU A 29 -17.42 -28.90 17.48
C GLU A 29 -18.40 -29.55 16.49
N GLY A 30 -18.59 -30.87 16.60
CA GLY A 30 -19.53 -31.65 15.78
C GLY A 30 -18.85 -32.63 14.81
N GLY A 31 -19.68 -33.31 14.00
CA GLY A 31 -19.25 -34.43 13.14
C GLY A 31 -18.74 -34.07 11.74
N GLY A 32 -18.75 -32.77 11.37
CA GLY A 32 -18.40 -32.33 10.01
C GLY A 32 -19.30 -32.92 8.91
N PRO A 33 -18.92 -32.77 7.62
CA PRO A 33 -17.83 -31.94 7.12
C PRO A 33 -18.12 -30.43 7.27
N PHE A 34 -17.09 -29.59 7.14
CA PHE A 34 -17.16 -28.14 7.38
C PHE A 34 -16.59 -27.34 6.19
N PRO A 35 -17.06 -26.10 5.96
CA PRO A 35 -16.36 -25.15 5.11
C PRO A 35 -15.04 -24.74 5.76
N VAL A 36 -14.03 -24.48 4.94
CA VAL A 36 -12.66 -24.20 5.40
C VAL A 36 -12.30 -22.73 5.24
N VAL A 37 -11.64 -22.16 6.24
CA VAL A 37 -10.91 -20.89 6.15
C VAL A 37 -9.41 -21.20 6.11
N LEU A 38 -8.75 -20.82 5.02
CA LEU A 38 -7.31 -20.97 4.80
C LEU A 38 -6.62 -19.61 4.92
N GLU A 39 -5.58 -19.52 5.76
CA GLU A 39 -4.62 -18.43 5.76
C GLU A 39 -3.23 -19.00 5.44
N ARG A 40 -2.53 -18.40 4.46
CA ARG A 40 -1.14 -18.72 4.14
C ARG A 40 -0.27 -17.53 4.53
N THR A 41 0.75 -17.73 5.34
CA THR A 41 1.59 -16.64 5.86
C THR A 41 3.07 -17.02 5.93
N PRO A 42 4.01 -16.10 5.61
CA PRO A 42 5.43 -16.32 5.81
C PRO A 42 5.89 -15.96 7.24
N TYR A 43 5.00 -15.43 8.09
CA TYR A 43 5.33 -14.83 9.39
C TYR A 43 5.14 -15.78 10.58
N GLY A 44 4.95 -17.07 10.32
CA GLY A 44 4.62 -18.08 11.33
C GLY A 44 3.12 -18.18 11.55
N ARG A 45 2.54 -19.31 11.16
CA ARG A 45 1.10 -19.63 11.23
C ARG A 45 0.47 -19.43 12.62
N ASP A 46 1.22 -19.74 13.68
CA ASP A 46 0.77 -19.66 15.08
C ASP A 46 1.23 -18.37 15.79
N ALA A 47 2.02 -17.52 15.13
CA ALA A 47 2.60 -16.33 15.74
C ALA A 47 1.55 -15.23 16.01
N PRO A 48 1.79 -14.34 17.01
CA PRO A 48 0.99 -13.14 17.21
C PRO A 48 0.98 -12.23 15.98
N ARG A 49 -0.21 -11.82 15.54
CA ARG A 49 -0.43 -10.90 14.41
C ARG A 49 -0.62 -9.49 14.96
N ARG A 50 0.37 -8.62 14.74
CA ARG A 50 0.45 -7.25 15.31
C ARG A 50 -0.86 -6.45 15.19
N VAL A 51 -1.53 -6.53 14.05
CA VAL A 51 -2.71 -5.72 13.71
C VAL A 51 -4.03 -6.50 13.79
N GLU A 52 -3.99 -7.75 14.25
CA GLU A 52 -5.21 -8.50 14.58
C GLU A 52 -5.64 -8.15 16.00
N VAL A 53 -6.22 -6.96 16.12
CA VAL A 53 -6.72 -6.34 17.36
C VAL A 53 -8.10 -5.72 17.12
N THR A 54 -8.80 -5.38 18.20
CA THR A 54 -10.08 -4.64 18.17
C THR A 54 -9.98 -3.42 19.07
N ALA A 55 -10.90 -2.48 18.94
CA ALA A 55 -10.98 -1.34 19.86
C ALA A 55 -11.22 -1.79 21.31
N ALA A 56 -11.90 -2.93 21.52
CA ALA A 56 -12.20 -3.49 22.83
C ALA A 56 -11.07 -4.37 23.41
N ASP A 57 -10.28 -5.02 22.55
CA ASP A 57 -9.11 -5.81 22.92
C ASP A 57 -7.92 -5.44 22.02
N PRO A 58 -7.04 -4.53 22.50
CA PRO A 58 -5.89 -4.06 21.73
C PRO A 58 -4.71 -5.04 21.75
N ASN A 59 -4.85 -6.23 22.36
CA ASN A 59 -3.77 -7.20 22.43
C ASN A 59 -3.72 -8.06 21.15
N PRO A 60 -2.57 -8.15 20.46
CA PRO A 60 -2.41 -8.97 19.27
C PRO A 60 -2.92 -10.41 19.44
N MET A 61 -3.72 -10.88 18.49
CA MET A 61 -4.17 -12.28 18.45
C MET A 61 -3.11 -13.19 17.81
N ASP A 62 -2.86 -14.33 18.44
CA ASP A 62 -2.10 -15.42 17.85
C ASP A 62 -2.97 -16.28 16.92
N GLY A 63 -2.35 -17.25 16.24
CA GLY A 63 -3.07 -18.16 15.32
C GLY A 63 -4.22 -18.90 16.00
N PRO A 64 -4.01 -19.56 17.16
CA PRO A 64 -5.08 -20.23 17.90
C PRO A 64 -6.27 -19.32 18.26
N ARG A 65 -6.01 -18.09 18.74
CA ARG A 65 -7.08 -17.13 19.08
C ARG A 65 -7.86 -16.70 17.85
N LEU A 66 -7.17 -16.41 16.74
CA LEU A 66 -7.82 -16.09 15.46
C LEU A 66 -8.69 -17.25 14.97
N ALA A 67 -8.13 -18.47 14.95
CA ALA A 67 -8.85 -19.67 14.53
C ALA A 67 -10.12 -19.90 15.36
N ALA A 68 -10.06 -19.62 16.67
CA ALA A 68 -11.20 -19.77 17.55
C ALA A 68 -12.41 -18.90 17.17
N HIS A 69 -12.23 -17.75 16.51
CA HIS A 69 -13.35 -16.93 16.02
C HIS A 69 -14.12 -17.64 14.91
N PHE A 70 -13.41 -18.23 13.95
CA PHE A 70 -14.03 -18.92 12.81
C PHE A 70 -14.54 -20.31 13.18
N THR A 71 -13.86 -21.06 14.05
CA THR A 71 -14.34 -22.38 14.50
C THR A 71 -15.63 -22.26 15.32
N ARG A 72 -15.78 -21.23 16.16
CA ARG A 72 -17.06 -20.93 16.83
C ARG A 72 -18.19 -20.58 15.85
N ALA A 73 -17.85 -20.10 14.66
CA ALA A 73 -18.79 -19.84 13.57
C ALA A 73 -18.99 -21.06 12.64
N GLY A 74 -18.45 -22.23 12.99
CA GLY A 74 -18.64 -23.47 12.24
C GLY A 74 -17.75 -23.63 11.00
N TYR A 75 -16.59 -22.97 10.97
CA TYR A 75 -15.57 -23.15 9.92
C TYR A 75 -14.39 -23.97 10.44
N ALA A 76 -13.92 -24.95 9.66
CA ALA A 76 -12.58 -25.50 9.86
C ALA A 76 -11.56 -24.41 9.50
N VAL A 77 -10.48 -24.28 10.28
CA VAL A 77 -9.45 -23.27 10.03
C VAL A 77 -8.12 -23.95 9.80
N VAL A 78 -7.44 -23.53 8.76
CA VAL A 78 -6.12 -24.02 8.38
C VAL A 78 -5.18 -22.82 8.27
N LEU A 79 -4.21 -22.75 9.16
CA LEU A 79 -3.16 -21.73 9.15
C LEU A 79 -1.89 -22.38 8.64
N GLN A 80 -1.39 -21.97 7.48
CA GLN A 80 -0.29 -22.62 6.78
C GLN A 80 0.93 -21.70 6.68
N ASP A 81 2.11 -22.24 6.95
CA ASP A 81 3.36 -21.54 6.64
C ASP A 81 3.67 -21.61 5.15
N CYS A 82 4.01 -20.47 4.54
CA CYS A 82 4.50 -20.43 3.16
C CYS A 82 5.76 -21.30 2.98
N ARG A 83 6.05 -21.68 1.73
CA ARG A 83 7.23 -22.48 1.38
C ARG A 83 8.53 -21.89 1.92
N GLY A 84 9.38 -22.76 2.50
CA GLY A 84 10.65 -22.36 3.12
C GLY A 84 10.49 -21.48 4.37
N ARG A 85 9.29 -21.42 4.97
CA ARG A 85 9.00 -20.65 6.20
C ARG A 85 8.49 -21.55 7.30
N GLY A 86 8.75 -21.15 8.54
CA GLY A 86 8.35 -21.91 9.72
C GLY A 86 8.81 -23.36 9.63
N GLU A 87 7.86 -24.29 9.63
CA GLU A 87 8.14 -25.74 9.48
C GLU A 87 7.88 -26.30 8.08
N SER A 88 7.55 -25.43 7.11
CA SER A 88 7.39 -25.81 5.70
C SER A 88 8.74 -26.05 5.03
N GLY A 89 8.82 -27.10 4.21
CA GLY A 89 9.99 -27.38 3.37
C GLY A 89 10.09 -26.47 2.14
N GLY A 90 11.13 -26.68 1.35
CA GLY A 90 11.40 -25.93 0.11
C GLY A 90 12.19 -24.63 0.35
N VAL A 91 12.29 -23.80 -0.69
CA VAL A 91 13.03 -22.53 -0.67
C VAL A 91 12.05 -21.37 -0.68
N PHE A 92 12.26 -20.39 0.22
CA PHE A 92 11.45 -19.18 0.22
C PHE A 92 11.85 -18.25 -0.93
N GLU A 93 10.91 -17.99 -1.83
CA GLU A 93 11.03 -16.98 -2.87
C GLU A 93 9.87 -16.01 -2.71
N LYS A 94 10.20 -14.78 -2.31
CA LYS A 94 9.22 -13.75 -1.96
C LYS A 94 8.21 -13.56 -3.10
N TYR A 95 6.94 -13.85 -2.82
CA TYR A 95 5.76 -13.77 -3.70
C TYR A 95 5.61 -14.82 -4.81
N LEU A 96 6.65 -15.56 -5.19
CA LEU A 96 6.64 -16.32 -6.45
C LEU A 96 6.02 -17.72 -6.34
N ASN A 97 6.09 -18.35 -5.17
CA ASN A 97 5.54 -19.71 -4.97
C ASN A 97 4.05 -19.72 -4.58
N GLU A 98 3.49 -18.54 -4.31
CA GLU A 98 2.26 -18.43 -3.53
C GLU A 98 1.01 -18.95 -4.25
N GLY A 99 0.87 -18.71 -5.55
CA GLY A 99 -0.32 -19.17 -6.27
C GLY A 99 -0.34 -20.68 -6.47
N ALA A 100 0.77 -21.25 -6.94
CA ALA A 100 0.90 -22.69 -7.17
C ALA A 100 0.71 -23.49 -5.86
N ASP A 101 1.45 -23.13 -4.81
CA ASP A 101 1.32 -23.81 -3.51
C ASP A 101 -0.08 -23.62 -2.90
N GLY A 102 -0.67 -22.45 -3.12
CA GLY A 102 -2.05 -22.17 -2.74
C GLY A 102 -3.06 -23.08 -3.44
N PHE A 103 -2.90 -23.27 -4.74
CA PHE A 103 -3.73 -24.18 -5.53
C PHE A 103 -3.62 -25.63 -5.03
N ASP A 104 -2.41 -26.12 -4.78
CA ASP A 104 -2.18 -27.48 -4.26
C ASP A 104 -2.81 -27.66 -2.88
N SER A 105 -2.72 -26.63 -2.03
CA SER A 105 -3.33 -26.63 -0.71
C SER A 105 -4.84 -26.75 -0.80
N CYS A 106 -5.51 -25.99 -1.67
CA CYS A 106 -6.95 -26.14 -1.93
C CYS A 106 -7.30 -27.55 -2.43
N ALA A 107 -6.57 -28.06 -3.42
CA ALA A 107 -6.80 -29.40 -3.95
C ALA A 107 -6.61 -30.50 -2.88
N TRP A 108 -5.64 -30.33 -1.98
CA TRP A 108 -5.42 -31.25 -0.86
C TRP A 108 -6.56 -31.19 0.16
N LEU A 109 -7.04 -29.99 0.51
CA LEU A 109 -8.14 -29.78 1.45
C LEU A 109 -9.43 -30.46 1.00
N LEU A 110 -9.74 -30.43 -0.30
CA LEU A 110 -10.93 -31.09 -0.85
C LEU A 110 -10.96 -32.60 -0.69
N ARG A 111 -9.80 -33.24 -0.47
CA ARG A 111 -9.71 -34.69 -0.25
C ARG A 111 -9.89 -35.08 1.22
N GLN A 112 -10.02 -34.11 2.11
CA GLN A 112 -10.12 -34.38 3.53
C GLN A 112 -11.58 -34.69 3.92
N PRO A 113 -11.83 -35.72 4.74
CA PRO A 113 -13.19 -36.14 5.09
C PRO A 113 -13.97 -35.11 5.92
N TRP A 114 -13.27 -34.14 6.51
CA TRP A 114 -13.83 -33.05 7.30
C TRP A 114 -14.07 -31.77 6.49
N CYS A 115 -13.67 -31.72 5.21
CA CYS A 115 -13.90 -30.57 4.31
C CYS A 115 -15.18 -30.80 3.51
N ASP A 116 -16.08 -29.81 3.45
CA ASP A 116 -17.36 -29.92 2.75
C ASP A 116 -17.30 -29.51 1.27
N GLY A 117 -16.10 -29.21 0.78
CA GLY A 117 -15.86 -28.76 -0.59
C GLY A 117 -15.75 -27.25 -0.77
N ARG A 118 -16.07 -26.44 0.25
CA ARG A 118 -16.02 -24.98 0.19
C ARG A 118 -14.83 -24.44 0.97
N ILE A 119 -14.02 -23.62 0.31
CA ILE A 119 -12.81 -23.02 0.87
C ILE A 119 -12.90 -21.50 0.72
N ALA A 120 -12.70 -20.79 1.81
CA ALA A 120 -12.47 -19.37 1.83
C ALA A 120 -11.00 -19.09 2.18
N THR A 121 -10.42 -18.03 1.63
CA THR A 121 -9.09 -17.56 2.03
C THR A 121 -9.17 -16.23 2.74
N ILE A 122 -8.37 -16.05 3.79
CA ILE A 122 -8.16 -14.76 4.44
C ILE A 122 -6.67 -14.42 4.40
N GLY A 123 -6.34 -13.14 4.40
CA GLY A 123 -4.96 -12.71 4.55
C GLY A 123 -4.84 -11.21 4.72
N MET A 124 -3.77 -10.80 5.40
CA MET A 124 -3.37 -9.41 5.56
C MET A 124 -1.96 -9.21 4.99
N SER A 125 -1.73 -8.11 4.26
CA SER A 125 -0.42 -7.81 3.66
C SER A 125 0.09 -8.94 2.76
N TYR A 126 1.22 -9.57 3.10
CA TYR A 126 1.72 -10.75 2.39
C TYR A 126 0.67 -11.87 2.31
N GLY A 127 -0.09 -12.13 3.37
CA GLY A 127 -1.15 -13.14 3.32
C GLY A 127 -2.23 -12.79 2.28
N ALA A 128 -2.55 -11.51 2.11
CA ALA A 128 -3.45 -11.05 1.05
C ALA A 128 -2.82 -11.20 -0.34
N HIS A 129 -1.52 -10.93 -0.50
CA HIS A 129 -0.79 -11.23 -1.75
C HIS A 129 -0.83 -12.73 -2.06
N SER A 130 -0.62 -13.60 -1.08
CA SER A 130 -0.70 -15.06 -1.25
C SER A 130 -2.11 -15.52 -1.63
N ALA A 131 -3.14 -14.98 -0.99
CA ALA A 131 -4.53 -15.28 -1.34
C ALA A 131 -4.86 -14.82 -2.77
N ALA A 132 -4.44 -13.62 -3.17
CA ALA A 132 -4.67 -13.13 -4.54
C ALA A 132 -3.92 -13.93 -5.61
N ALA A 133 -2.66 -14.31 -5.33
CA ALA A 133 -1.85 -15.15 -6.22
C ALA A 133 -2.53 -16.50 -6.47
N LEU A 134 -3.04 -17.13 -5.40
CA LEU A 134 -3.84 -18.34 -5.47
C LEU A 134 -5.10 -18.11 -6.30
N GLY A 135 -5.84 -17.02 -6.07
CA GLY A 135 -7.08 -16.70 -6.78
C GLY A 135 -6.91 -16.55 -8.30
N CYS A 136 -5.77 -16.03 -8.75
CA CYS A 136 -5.42 -15.90 -10.18
C CYS A 136 -5.36 -17.24 -10.94
N LEU A 137 -5.22 -18.37 -10.22
CA LEU A 137 -5.13 -19.71 -10.80
C LEU A 137 -6.44 -20.51 -10.68
N ASP A 138 -7.53 -19.88 -10.22
CA ASP A 138 -8.85 -20.48 -10.00
C ASP A 138 -8.82 -21.89 -9.36
N PRO A 139 -8.32 -22.01 -8.13
CA PRO A 139 -8.16 -23.31 -7.50
C PRO A 139 -9.50 -23.92 -7.11
N PRO A 140 -9.57 -25.26 -7.05
CA PRO A 140 -10.82 -25.95 -6.84
C PRO A 140 -11.36 -25.66 -5.43
N GLY A 141 -12.69 -25.48 -5.34
CA GLY A 141 -13.40 -25.28 -4.08
C GLY A 141 -13.32 -23.88 -3.50
N LEU A 142 -12.59 -22.94 -4.11
CA LEU A 142 -12.52 -21.56 -3.64
C LEU A 142 -13.86 -20.84 -3.86
N VAL A 143 -14.47 -20.35 -2.78
CA VAL A 143 -15.77 -19.66 -2.81
C VAL A 143 -15.73 -18.23 -2.27
N ALA A 144 -14.72 -17.87 -1.46
CA ALA A 144 -14.58 -16.52 -0.94
C ALA A 144 -13.12 -16.13 -0.63
N GLN A 145 -12.80 -14.83 -0.72
CA GLN A 145 -11.51 -14.26 -0.35
C GLN A 145 -11.69 -12.95 0.41
N ILE A 146 -10.94 -12.76 1.49
CA ILE A 146 -10.80 -11.48 2.19
C ILE A 146 -9.34 -11.04 2.03
N LEU A 147 -9.14 -9.94 1.31
CA LEU A 147 -7.84 -9.34 1.03
C LEU A 147 -7.72 -8.05 1.86
N ASP A 148 -7.03 -8.14 3.00
CA ASP A 148 -6.77 -7.00 3.90
C ASP A 148 -5.42 -6.36 3.58
N SER A 149 -5.41 -5.10 3.14
CA SER A 149 -4.22 -4.29 2.92
C SER A 149 -3.18 -5.03 2.05
N GLY A 150 -3.61 -5.55 0.89
CA GLY A 150 -2.74 -6.29 -0.02
C GLY A 150 -3.48 -6.92 -1.20
N GLY A 151 -2.92 -8.01 -1.73
CA GLY A 151 -3.34 -8.65 -2.99
C GLY A 151 -2.90 -7.83 -4.21
N PHE A 152 -1.71 -8.03 -4.77
CA PHE A 152 -1.18 -7.15 -5.83
C PHE A 152 -2.07 -7.13 -7.08
N ASP A 153 -2.33 -5.94 -7.63
CA ASP A 153 -2.82 -5.80 -9.02
C ASP A 153 -1.64 -5.89 -9.99
N ASN A 154 -0.62 -5.08 -9.74
CA ASN A 154 0.61 -4.97 -10.51
C ASN A 154 1.75 -4.50 -9.60
N GLY A 155 2.63 -5.44 -9.24
CA GLY A 155 3.75 -5.26 -8.32
C GLY A 155 4.74 -4.17 -8.74
N TRP A 156 4.83 -3.89 -10.04
CA TRP A 156 5.69 -2.85 -10.60
C TRP A 156 5.04 -1.46 -10.51
N ARG A 157 3.71 -1.38 -10.59
CA ARG A 157 2.98 -0.12 -10.62
C ARG A 157 2.61 0.40 -9.24
N ASN A 158 2.19 -0.49 -8.33
CA ASN A 158 1.47 -0.12 -7.11
C ASN A 158 1.91 -0.91 -5.84
N ALA A 159 3.18 -1.34 -5.74
CA ALA A 159 3.60 -2.13 -4.57
C ALA A 159 5.11 -2.27 -4.30
N ILE A 160 5.83 -3.08 -5.08
CA ILE A 160 7.29 -3.27 -4.92
C ILE A 160 7.98 -2.03 -5.48
N ARG A 161 7.40 -1.52 -6.57
CA ARG A 161 7.69 -0.23 -7.15
C ARG A 161 6.41 0.60 -7.21
N GLN A 162 6.59 1.90 -7.35
CA GLN A 162 5.54 2.82 -7.74
C GLN A 162 5.93 3.54 -9.03
N ASN A 163 5.26 3.19 -10.13
CA ASN A 163 5.56 3.66 -11.49
C ASN A 163 7.08 3.68 -11.82
N GLY A 164 7.75 2.57 -11.53
CA GLY A 164 9.17 2.36 -11.82
C GLY A 164 10.14 2.75 -10.71
N ALA A 165 9.77 3.66 -9.80
CA ALA A 165 10.60 3.98 -8.63
C ALA A 165 10.53 2.85 -7.59
N PHE A 166 11.66 2.47 -6.98
CA PHE A 166 11.70 1.38 -6.01
C PHE A 166 11.26 1.87 -4.63
N GLU A 167 10.30 1.17 -4.01
CA GLU A 167 9.91 1.52 -2.65
C GLU A 167 10.89 0.93 -1.62
N LEU A 168 11.59 1.77 -0.86
CA LEU A 168 12.62 1.31 0.07
C LEU A 168 12.07 0.58 1.30
N LYS A 169 10.74 0.54 1.49
CA LYS A 169 10.10 -0.40 2.43
C LYS A 169 10.53 -1.83 2.20
N GLN A 170 10.88 -2.20 0.97
CA GLN A 170 11.34 -3.54 0.64
C GLN A 170 12.68 -3.86 1.31
N ALA A 171 13.56 -2.86 1.47
CA ALA A 171 14.84 -2.99 2.17
C ALA A 171 14.64 -3.22 3.66
N SER A 172 13.80 -2.39 4.29
CA SER A 172 13.49 -2.51 5.72
C SER A 172 12.71 -3.80 6.04
N TRP A 173 11.79 -4.23 5.16
CA TRP A 173 11.17 -5.55 5.26
C TRP A 173 12.21 -6.66 5.20
N ALA A 174 13.10 -6.65 4.19
CA ALA A 174 14.11 -7.70 4.03
C ALA A 174 15.07 -7.76 5.22
N PHE A 175 15.49 -6.61 5.75
CA PHE A 175 16.30 -6.50 6.96
C PHE A 175 15.61 -7.08 8.20
N ASN A 176 14.35 -6.70 8.43
CA ASN A 176 13.61 -7.17 9.59
C ASN A 176 13.33 -8.68 9.52
N GLU A 177 13.00 -9.20 8.33
CA GLU A 177 12.74 -10.62 8.14
C GLU A 177 14.01 -11.47 8.11
N ALA A 178 15.16 -10.90 7.75
CA ALA A 178 16.46 -11.55 7.93
C ALA A 178 16.79 -11.72 9.43
N ARG A 179 16.48 -10.72 10.27
CA ARG A 179 16.68 -10.81 11.72
C ARG A 179 15.76 -11.83 12.40
N ARG A 180 14.58 -12.07 11.84
CA ARG A 180 13.57 -13.01 12.34
C ARG A 180 13.64 -14.38 11.67
N SER A 181 14.59 -14.60 10.77
CA SER A 181 14.66 -15.83 9.99
C SER A 181 15.04 -17.03 10.86
N PRO A 182 14.65 -18.26 10.48
CA PRO A 182 15.13 -19.47 11.13
C PRO A 182 16.66 -19.56 11.15
N GLU A 183 17.33 -19.08 10.11
CA GLU A 183 18.79 -19.02 10.00
C GLU A 183 19.39 -18.12 11.09
N ALA A 184 18.86 -16.91 11.28
CA ALA A 184 19.32 -16.01 12.35
C ALA A 184 18.96 -16.55 13.74
N ALA A 185 17.84 -17.26 13.91
CA ALA A 185 17.49 -17.90 15.17
C ALA A 185 18.44 -19.06 15.53
N ALA A 186 18.94 -19.79 14.52
CA ALA A 186 19.82 -20.94 14.69
C ALA A 186 21.31 -20.57 14.84
N ASP A 187 21.73 -19.41 14.31
CA ASP A 187 23.12 -18.93 14.36
C ASP A 187 23.23 -17.62 15.19
N PRO A 188 23.73 -17.70 16.45
CA PRO A 188 23.92 -16.53 17.30
C PRO A 188 24.86 -15.46 16.72
N VAL A 189 25.84 -15.85 15.90
CA VAL A 189 26.79 -14.92 15.28
C VAL A 189 26.10 -14.13 14.17
N LEU A 190 25.33 -14.81 13.32
CA LEU A 190 24.51 -14.15 12.29
C LEU A 190 23.52 -13.17 12.92
N ARG A 191 22.80 -13.58 13.97
CA ARG A 191 21.88 -12.70 14.69
C ARG A 191 22.59 -11.45 15.22
N ALA A 192 23.70 -11.63 15.93
CA ALA A 192 24.47 -10.52 16.47
C ALA A 192 25.01 -9.59 15.37
N ALA A 193 25.43 -10.15 14.23
CA ALA A 193 25.89 -9.37 13.09
C ALA A 193 24.76 -8.50 12.51
N LEU A 194 23.56 -9.06 12.30
CA LEU A 194 22.39 -8.31 11.82
C LEU A 194 21.89 -7.27 12.84
N GLU A 195 21.93 -7.59 14.14
CA GLU A 195 21.54 -6.66 15.22
C GLU A 195 22.51 -5.48 15.38
N ALA A 196 23.78 -5.66 14.99
CA ALA A 196 24.79 -4.60 15.01
C ALA A 196 24.71 -3.64 13.82
N GLU A 197 23.92 -3.95 12.78
CA GLU A 197 23.74 -3.06 11.63
C GLU A 197 22.82 -1.88 11.97
N ASP A 198 23.24 -0.67 11.58
CA ASP A 198 22.39 0.52 11.61
C ASP A 198 21.75 0.73 10.24
N LEU A 199 20.49 0.29 10.10
CA LEU A 199 19.75 0.40 8.84
C LEU A 199 19.57 1.86 8.42
N ALA A 200 19.35 2.80 9.35
CA ALA A 200 19.20 4.20 9.01
C ALA A 200 20.50 4.80 8.47
N ALA A 201 21.65 4.42 9.04
CA ALA A 201 22.95 4.80 8.50
C ALA A 201 23.18 4.23 7.09
N TRP A 202 22.77 2.99 6.81
CA TRP A 202 22.88 2.39 5.48
C TRP A 202 22.08 3.13 4.41
N PHE A 203 20.92 3.71 4.76
CA PHE A 203 20.13 4.52 3.83
C PHE A 203 20.87 5.80 3.41
N THR A 204 21.85 6.28 4.19
CA THR A 204 22.71 7.41 3.78
C THR A 204 23.84 7.01 2.82
N ARG A 205 23.97 5.71 2.51
CA ARG A 205 25.10 5.11 1.76
C ARG A 205 24.59 4.19 0.65
N THR A 206 24.15 4.78 -0.45
CA THR A 206 23.73 4.06 -1.67
C THR A 206 24.68 4.33 -2.84
N PRO A 207 24.73 3.45 -3.86
CA PRO A 207 24.01 2.18 -3.98
C PRO A 207 24.59 1.07 -3.09
N TRP A 208 23.74 0.13 -2.67
CA TRP A 208 24.18 -1.12 -2.06
C TRP A 208 24.52 -2.14 -3.13
N ARG A 209 25.44 -3.05 -2.82
CA ARG A 209 25.84 -4.15 -3.70
C ARG A 209 26.08 -5.40 -2.89
N GLU A 210 26.18 -6.54 -3.56
CA GLU A 210 26.43 -7.83 -2.92
C GLU A 210 27.69 -7.76 -2.04
N GLY A 211 27.58 -8.27 -0.82
CA GLY A 211 28.63 -8.18 0.20
C GLY A 211 28.81 -6.79 0.83
N HIS A 212 28.10 -5.76 0.37
CA HIS A 212 28.19 -4.37 0.86
C HIS A 212 26.80 -3.75 0.95
N SER A 213 26.00 -4.33 1.84
CA SER A 213 24.63 -3.92 2.14
C SER A 213 24.33 -4.16 3.63
N PRO A 214 23.21 -3.64 4.16
CA PRO A 214 22.73 -4.00 5.50
C PRO A 214 22.41 -5.51 5.65
N LEU A 215 22.34 -6.25 4.54
CA LEU A 215 21.97 -7.66 4.49
C LEU A 215 23.12 -8.60 4.13
N ARG A 216 24.36 -8.10 4.00
CA ARG A 216 25.52 -8.88 3.55
C ARG A 216 25.79 -10.18 4.32
N HIS A 217 25.35 -10.25 5.59
CA HIS A 217 25.50 -11.45 6.41
C HIS A 217 24.42 -12.51 6.14
N HIS A 218 23.36 -12.16 5.39
CA HIS A 218 22.26 -13.05 5.02
C HIS A 218 22.03 -13.06 3.49
N PRO A 219 22.85 -13.79 2.71
CA PRO A 219 22.89 -13.70 1.24
C PRO A 219 21.53 -13.91 0.53
N ALA A 220 20.65 -14.75 1.08
CA ALA A 220 19.32 -14.96 0.51
C ALA A 220 18.45 -13.69 0.51
N TYR A 221 18.41 -12.95 1.62
CA TYR A 221 17.66 -11.69 1.69
C TYR A 221 18.38 -10.54 0.99
N GLU A 222 19.73 -10.52 1.02
CA GLU A 222 20.51 -9.56 0.24
C GLU A 222 20.16 -9.68 -1.25
N ARG A 223 20.15 -10.91 -1.79
CA ARG A 223 19.77 -11.17 -3.17
C ARG A 223 18.33 -10.71 -3.46
N VAL A 224 17.35 -11.07 -2.61
CA VAL A 224 15.96 -10.63 -2.79
C VAL A 224 15.86 -9.10 -2.88
N LEU A 225 16.55 -8.37 -1.99
CA LEU A 225 16.55 -6.91 -2.02
C LEU A 225 17.19 -6.36 -3.30
N LEU A 226 18.40 -6.80 -3.63
CA LEU A 226 19.16 -6.25 -4.76
C LEU A 226 18.51 -6.60 -6.10
N ASP A 227 17.97 -7.81 -6.25
CA ASP A 227 17.26 -8.23 -7.47
C ASP A 227 15.99 -7.39 -7.66
N GLN A 228 15.19 -7.19 -6.61
CA GLN A 228 14.00 -6.34 -6.69
C GLN A 228 14.37 -4.87 -7.01
N TRP A 229 15.47 -4.35 -6.45
CA TRP A 229 15.92 -2.99 -6.70
C TRP A 229 16.46 -2.79 -8.13
N ARG A 230 17.14 -3.79 -8.70
CA ARG A 230 17.66 -3.76 -10.08
C ARG A 230 16.60 -4.04 -11.14
N ALA A 231 15.50 -4.73 -10.80
CA ALA A 231 14.43 -5.09 -11.73
C ALA A 231 13.54 -3.90 -12.12
N GLY A 232 14.12 -2.87 -12.76
CA GLY A 232 13.45 -1.62 -13.12
C GLY A 232 12.45 -1.75 -14.28
N THR A 233 12.77 -2.55 -15.29
CA THR A 233 11.95 -2.72 -16.49
C THR A 233 10.76 -3.66 -16.25
N PHE A 234 9.56 -3.29 -16.72
CA PHE A 234 8.38 -4.16 -16.67
C PHE A 234 8.44 -5.24 -17.76
N ASP A 235 9.25 -6.27 -17.51
CA ASP A 235 9.48 -7.42 -18.38
C ASP A 235 8.68 -8.67 -17.93
N ASP A 236 8.98 -9.83 -18.52
CA ASP A 236 8.35 -11.10 -18.17
C ASP A 236 8.70 -11.55 -16.75
N GLY A 237 9.73 -10.97 -16.15
CA GLY A 237 10.05 -11.14 -14.75
C GLY A 237 8.93 -10.64 -13.84
N TRP A 238 8.27 -9.54 -14.23
CA TRP A 238 7.11 -8.97 -13.53
C TRP A 238 5.78 -9.60 -13.96
N ARG A 239 5.65 -10.05 -15.21
CA ARG A 239 4.42 -10.67 -15.76
C ARG A 239 4.23 -12.11 -15.30
N ARG A 240 4.25 -12.34 -13.99
CA ARG A 240 4.10 -13.65 -13.37
C ARG A 240 3.04 -13.61 -12.29
N ASN A 241 2.42 -14.76 -12.06
CA ASN A 241 1.54 -14.98 -10.93
C ASN A 241 2.24 -14.61 -9.62
N GLY A 242 1.48 -14.02 -8.68
CA GLY A 242 2.01 -13.49 -7.43
C GLY A 242 2.56 -12.06 -7.53
N LEU A 243 2.86 -11.55 -8.73
CA LEU A 243 3.29 -10.15 -8.93
C LEU A 243 2.33 -9.33 -9.80
N TRP A 244 1.60 -9.95 -10.73
CA TRP A 244 0.81 -9.21 -11.72
C TRP A 244 -0.59 -9.82 -11.92
N ALA A 245 -1.51 -9.63 -10.97
CA ALA A 245 -2.88 -10.14 -11.08
C ALA A 245 -3.67 -9.49 -12.24
N GLU A 246 -3.33 -8.26 -12.65
CA GLU A 246 -3.93 -7.57 -13.81
C GLU A 246 -3.89 -8.44 -15.08
N GLY A 247 -2.83 -9.23 -15.28
CA GLY A 247 -2.72 -10.16 -16.39
C GLY A 247 -3.51 -11.47 -16.26
N TYR A 248 -4.08 -11.72 -15.08
CA TYR A 248 -4.80 -12.96 -14.74
C TYR A 248 -6.28 -12.71 -14.40
N TYR A 249 -6.82 -11.51 -14.57
CA TYR A 249 -8.24 -11.25 -14.26
C TYR A 249 -9.19 -12.18 -15.02
N GLU A 250 -8.86 -12.57 -16.25
CA GLU A 250 -9.66 -13.52 -17.03
C GLU A 250 -9.51 -14.99 -16.61
N THR A 251 -8.55 -15.32 -15.75
CA THR A 251 -8.43 -16.66 -15.16
C THR A 251 -8.63 -16.62 -13.65
N TYR A 252 -8.90 -15.45 -13.08
CA TYR A 252 -9.13 -15.30 -11.67
C TYR A 252 -10.41 -16.04 -11.28
N SER A 253 -10.39 -16.60 -10.07
CA SER A 253 -11.52 -17.34 -9.52
C SER A 253 -12.81 -16.52 -9.45
N ARG A 254 -13.95 -17.21 -9.53
CA ARG A 254 -15.28 -16.61 -9.39
C ARG A 254 -15.74 -16.48 -7.93
N ALA A 255 -14.85 -16.75 -6.96
CA ALA A 255 -15.08 -16.57 -5.54
C ALA A 255 -15.56 -15.15 -5.20
N ALA A 256 -16.34 -14.99 -4.12
CA ALA A 256 -16.67 -13.68 -3.57
C ALA A 256 -15.42 -12.99 -3.03
N LEU A 257 -15.22 -11.70 -3.31
CA LEU A 257 -14.05 -10.95 -2.83
C LEU A 257 -14.45 -9.78 -1.95
N LEU A 258 -13.81 -9.67 -0.78
CA LEU A 258 -13.77 -8.46 0.03
C LEU A 258 -12.37 -7.86 -0.06
N HIS A 259 -12.25 -6.73 -0.76
CA HIS A 259 -11.04 -5.92 -0.81
C HIS A 259 -11.08 -4.91 0.32
N MET A 260 -10.01 -4.81 1.09
CA MET A 260 -9.85 -3.76 2.09
C MET A 260 -8.46 -3.13 1.96
N SER A 261 -8.40 -1.80 2.05
CA SER A 261 -7.14 -1.06 2.16
C SER A 261 -7.41 0.28 2.83
N SER A 262 -6.39 1.13 2.88
CA SER A 262 -6.41 2.37 3.64
C SER A 262 -5.77 3.52 2.87
N TRP A 263 -6.15 4.77 3.14
CA TRP A 263 -5.60 5.94 2.45
C TRP A 263 -4.10 6.13 2.68
N PHE A 264 -3.61 5.75 3.87
CA PHE A 264 -2.18 5.80 4.22
C PHE A 264 -1.55 4.41 4.25
N ASP A 265 -2.07 3.50 3.42
CA ASP A 265 -1.50 2.20 3.10
C ASP A 265 -0.79 2.27 1.73
N PRO A 266 0.20 1.40 1.43
CA PRO A 266 0.76 1.32 0.08
C PRO A 266 -0.19 0.71 -0.97
N TYR A 267 -1.27 0.04 -0.58
CA TYR A 267 -2.11 -0.76 -1.49
C TYR A 267 -3.53 -0.25 -1.80
N PRO A 268 -3.93 1.02 -1.57
CA PRO A 268 -5.30 1.43 -1.93
C PRO A 268 -5.48 1.48 -3.46
N ALA A 269 -4.43 1.82 -4.22
CA ALA A 269 -4.43 1.71 -5.68
C ALA A 269 -4.58 0.24 -6.11
N THR A 270 -3.81 -0.66 -5.50
CA THR A 270 -3.92 -2.11 -5.71
C THR A 270 -5.34 -2.63 -5.47
N ALA A 271 -5.94 -2.34 -4.32
CA ALA A 271 -7.28 -2.80 -3.95
C ALA A 271 -8.36 -2.27 -4.90
N THR A 272 -8.28 -1.00 -5.28
CA THR A 272 -9.25 -0.38 -6.19
C THR A 272 -9.08 -0.85 -7.64
N CYS A 273 -7.85 -1.09 -8.10
CA CYS A 273 -7.58 -1.71 -9.40
C CYS A 273 -8.13 -3.13 -9.48
N ASN A 274 -7.86 -3.98 -8.48
CA ASN A 274 -8.38 -5.35 -8.43
C ASN A 274 -9.91 -5.38 -8.37
N TYR A 275 -10.53 -4.56 -7.52
CA TYR A 275 -11.99 -4.44 -7.46
C TYR A 275 -12.59 -4.14 -8.85
N ARG A 276 -12.06 -3.12 -9.54
CA ARG A 276 -12.55 -2.71 -10.86
C ARG A 276 -12.27 -3.75 -11.94
N GLY A 277 -11.04 -4.25 -12.00
CA GLY A 277 -10.58 -5.17 -13.03
C GLY A 277 -11.26 -6.53 -12.96
N LEU A 278 -11.41 -7.10 -11.76
CA LEU A 278 -12.12 -8.37 -11.57
C LEU A 278 -13.61 -8.22 -11.84
N LYS A 279 -14.23 -7.10 -11.42
CA LYS A 279 -15.62 -6.79 -11.75
C LYS A 279 -15.82 -6.69 -13.27
N GLN A 280 -14.94 -5.99 -13.98
CA GLN A 280 -14.99 -5.84 -15.43
C GLN A 280 -14.79 -7.17 -16.16
N ALA A 281 -13.90 -8.03 -15.67
CA ALA A 281 -13.70 -9.40 -16.16
C ALA A 281 -14.83 -10.37 -15.74
N GLY A 282 -15.90 -9.88 -15.12
CA GLY A 282 -17.06 -10.67 -14.71
C GLY A 282 -16.76 -11.71 -13.63
N ARG A 283 -15.76 -11.48 -12.77
CA ARG A 283 -15.32 -12.39 -11.71
C ARG A 283 -15.92 -12.01 -10.38
N GLY A 284 -16.62 -12.96 -9.76
CA GLY A 284 -17.09 -12.92 -8.37
C GLY A 284 -17.95 -11.70 -7.98
N PRO A 285 -18.77 -11.81 -6.94
CA PRO A 285 -19.27 -10.61 -6.28
C PRO A 285 -18.10 -9.88 -5.61
N GLN A 286 -18.00 -8.57 -5.86
CA GLN A 286 -16.93 -7.71 -5.33
C GLN A 286 -17.46 -6.84 -4.19
N ARG A 287 -16.66 -6.68 -3.14
CA ARG A 287 -16.86 -5.69 -2.08
C ARG A 287 -15.58 -4.91 -1.81
N LEU A 288 -15.72 -3.67 -1.37
CA LEU A 288 -14.60 -2.77 -1.14
C LEU A 288 -14.80 -1.96 0.15
N ILE A 289 -13.78 -1.95 1.01
CA ILE A 289 -13.69 -1.10 2.21
C ILE A 289 -12.42 -0.27 2.13
N LEU A 290 -12.55 1.05 2.23
CA LEU A 290 -11.41 1.97 2.25
C LEU A 290 -11.49 2.88 3.48
N GLY A 291 -10.55 2.75 4.40
CA GLY A 291 -10.49 3.52 5.65
C GLY A 291 -9.31 4.51 5.73
N PRO A 292 -9.25 5.37 6.76
CA PRO A 292 -8.21 6.39 6.92
C PRO A 292 -6.95 5.87 7.61
N TRP A 293 -6.73 4.55 7.58
CA TRP A 293 -5.71 3.89 8.40
C TRP A 293 -4.33 3.88 7.75
N THR A 294 -3.34 3.50 8.54
CA THR A 294 -2.07 2.95 8.02
C THR A 294 -2.19 1.43 7.86
N HIS A 295 -1.10 0.79 7.43
CA HIS A 295 -1.06 -0.62 7.05
C HIS A 295 -1.63 -1.59 8.12
N GLY A 296 -2.87 -2.05 7.91
CA GLY A 296 -3.61 -2.98 8.77
C GLY A 296 -4.20 -2.39 10.07
N GLU A 297 -3.93 -1.13 10.41
CA GLU A 297 -4.28 -0.51 11.72
C GLU A 297 -5.76 -0.06 11.80
N ARG A 298 -6.67 -0.92 11.37
CA ARG A 298 -8.10 -0.62 11.17
C ARG A 298 -8.92 -0.34 12.44
N SER A 299 -8.36 -0.64 13.60
CA SER A 299 -9.04 -0.46 14.91
C SER A 299 -8.55 0.80 15.64
N ALA A 300 -7.69 1.59 15.01
CA ALA A 300 -7.18 2.86 15.53
C ALA A 300 -7.78 4.05 14.77
N ARG A 301 -7.57 5.26 15.30
CA ARG A 301 -8.08 6.51 14.72
C ARG A 301 -7.03 7.58 14.47
N VAL A 302 -5.82 7.40 14.99
CA VAL A 302 -4.72 8.38 14.88
C VAL A 302 -3.63 7.79 14.01
N PHE A 303 -3.25 8.51 12.96
CA PHE A 303 -2.21 8.07 12.02
C PHE A 303 -1.30 9.24 11.66
N GLY A 304 0.00 9.10 11.96
CA GLY A 304 0.91 10.23 12.01
C GLY A 304 0.58 11.13 13.20
N ASP A 305 0.33 12.41 12.96
CA ASP A 305 -0.07 13.40 13.97
C ASP A 305 -1.53 13.88 13.78
N VAL A 306 -2.34 13.14 13.03
CA VAL A 306 -3.74 13.45 12.72
C VAL A 306 -4.70 12.43 13.35
N ASP A 307 -5.73 12.93 14.03
CA ASP A 307 -6.88 12.16 14.54
C ASP A 307 -8.05 12.26 13.54
N PHE A 308 -8.51 11.11 13.05
CA PHE A 308 -9.62 10.99 12.10
C PHE A 308 -10.98 10.81 12.77
N GLY A 309 -11.04 10.95 14.10
CA GLY A 309 -12.27 10.95 14.87
C GLY A 309 -12.75 9.55 15.27
N PRO A 310 -13.78 9.49 16.14
CA PRO A 310 -14.26 8.23 16.74
C PRO A 310 -14.87 7.25 15.73
N ASP A 311 -15.26 7.72 14.55
CA ASP A 311 -15.82 6.87 13.49
C ASP A 311 -14.75 6.13 12.69
N ALA A 312 -13.48 6.60 12.72
CA ALA A 312 -12.40 6.04 11.90
C ALA A 312 -12.13 4.54 12.12
N PRO A 313 -12.12 4.00 13.36
CA PRO A 313 -11.98 2.56 13.56
C PRO A 313 -13.11 1.80 12.87
N ILE A 314 -12.79 0.68 12.22
CA ILE A 314 -13.79 -0.18 11.59
C ILE A 314 -14.82 -0.68 12.60
N ASP A 315 -14.40 -0.84 13.86
CA ASP A 315 -15.22 -1.24 15.00
C ASP A 315 -16.43 -0.32 15.22
N SER A 316 -16.37 0.95 14.78
CA SER A 316 -17.45 1.94 14.96
C SER A 316 -18.78 1.51 14.33
N TRP A 317 -18.73 0.73 13.25
CA TRP A 317 -19.91 0.19 12.57
C TRP A 317 -19.87 -1.32 12.41
N ALA A 318 -18.69 -1.92 12.33
CA ALA A 318 -18.56 -3.38 12.23
C ALA A 318 -18.77 -4.07 13.58
N GLY A 319 -18.59 -3.32 14.68
CA GLY A 319 -18.53 -3.76 16.07
C GLY A 319 -17.22 -4.49 16.39
N ASP A 320 -16.88 -5.47 15.56
CA ASP A 320 -15.68 -6.32 15.68
C ASP A 320 -15.30 -6.81 14.27
N TRP A 321 -14.01 -6.71 13.91
CA TRP A 321 -13.54 -7.11 12.59
C TRP A 321 -13.69 -8.61 12.31
N ASN A 322 -13.38 -9.47 13.28
CA ASN A 322 -13.56 -10.92 13.13
C ASN A 322 -15.01 -11.27 12.87
N ARG A 323 -15.93 -10.59 13.56
CA ARG A 323 -17.36 -10.74 13.35
C ARG A 323 -17.78 -10.28 11.96
N HIS A 324 -17.23 -9.18 11.46
CA HIS A 324 -17.50 -8.74 10.08
C HIS A 324 -16.99 -9.75 9.05
N ARG A 325 -15.77 -10.28 9.23
CA ARG A 325 -15.24 -11.34 8.37
C ARG A 325 -16.16 -12.57 8.36
N VAL A 326 -16.63 -13.01 9.53
CA VAL A 326 -17.58 -14.13 9.63
C VAL A 326 -18.89 -13.82 8.90
N ARG A 327 -19.46 -12.61 9.03
CA ARG A 327 -20.67 -12.23 8.28
C ARG A 327 -20.48 -12.30 6.77
N PHE A 328 -19.37 -11.77 6.26
CA PHE A 328 -19.03 -11.84 4.85
C PHE A 328 -18.89 -13.29 4.37
N LEU A 329 -18.22 -14.14 5.15
CA LEU A 329 -18.07 -15.56 4.83
C LEU A 329 -19.41 -16.29 4.90
N ASP A 330 -20.27 -16.02 5.88
CA ASP A 330 -21.60 -16.63 5.96
C ASP A 330 -22.46 -16.25 4.75
N HIS A 331 -22.34 -15.01 4.28
CA HIS A 331 -22.98 -14.59 3.05
C HIS A 331 -22.45 -15.36 1.83
N ALA A 332 -21.14 -15.40 1.64
CA ALA A 332 -20.53 -16.02 0.47
C ALA A 332 -20.65 -17.56 0.46
N VAL A 333 -20.51 -18.20 1.62
CA VAL A 333 -20.43 -19.66 1.77
C VAL A 333 -21.81 -20.28 2.01
N ARG A 334 -22.69 -19.58 2.75
CA ARG A 334 -23.97 -20.13 3.23
C ARG A 334 -25.18 -19.37 2.69
N GLY A 335 -25.00 -18.29 1.93
CA GLY A 335 -26.09 -17.49 1.37
C GLY A 335 -26.87 -16.68 2.40
N VAL A 336 -26.31 -16.48 3.61
CA VAL A 336 -26.95 -15.68 4.65
C VAL A 336 -26.91 -14.21 4.23
N ALA A 337 -28.06 -13.52 4.23
CA ALA A 337 -28.06 -12.08 3.96
C ALA A 337 -27.32 -11.35 5.10
N ASP A 338 -26.34 -10.51 4.75
CA ASP A 338 -25.58 -9.72 5.73
C ASP A 338 -25.93 -8.23 5.73
N GLY A 339 -26.66 -7.75 4.72
CA GLY A 339 -27.12 -6.36 4.61
C GLY A 339 -25.99 -5.34 4.44
N GLU A 340 -24.77 -5.79 4.14
CA GLU A 340 -23.60 -4.93 3.99
C GLU A 340 -23.57 -4.28 2.59
N PRO A 341 -23.17 -3.01 2.46
CA PRO A 341 -23.06 -2.34 1.18
C PRO A 341 -21.93 -2.95 0.31
N THR A 342 -22.02 -2.76 -1.01
CA THR A 342 -20.95 -3.16 -1.95
C THR A 342 -19.67 -2.41 -1.67
N VAL A 343 -19.74 -1.09 -1.46
CA VAL A 343 -18.58 -0.26 -1.21
C VAL A 343 -18.83 0.61 0.03
N ARG A 344 -17.86 0.62 0.94
CA ARG A 344 -17.82 1.51 2.09
C ARG A 344 -16.52 2.31 2.09
N VAL A 345 -16.63 3.62 2.21
CA VAL A 345 -15.51 4.55 2.08
C VAL A 345 -15.52 5.51 3.26
N PHE A 346 -14.38 5.71 3.90
CA PHE A 346 -14.22 6.75 4.91
C PHE A 346 -13.82 8.06 4.25
N VAL A 347 -14.70 9.04 4.27
CA VAL A 347 -14.41 10.41 3.82
C VAL A 347 -13.75 11.15 4.97
N MET A 348 -12.46 11.45 4.82
CA MET A 348 -11.69 12.26 5.77
C MET A 348 -12.20 13.70 5.79
N GLY A 349 -12.01 14.43 6.89
CA GLY A 349 -12.37 15.84 7.01
C GLY A 349 -13.69 16.09 7.75
N GLY A 350 -13.99 17.37 8.02
CA GLY A 350 -15.18 17.77 8.78
C GLY A 350 -14.99 17.86 10.30
N GLY A 351 -13.80 17.51 10.81
CA GLY A 351 -13.38 17.81 12.18
C GLY A 351 -13.14 19.29 12.42
N SER A 352 -12.78 19.65 13.66
CA SER A 352 -12.66 21.04 14.08
C SER A 352 -11.43 21.77 13.50
N GLY A 353 -10.43 21.04 12.99
CA GLY A 353 -9.13 21.59 12.60
C GLY A 353 -8.32 22.12 13.79
N ARG A 354 -8.72 21.79 15.02
CA ARG A 354 -8.06 22.17 16.27
C ARG A 354 -7.18 21.03 16.77
N ARG A 355 -6.34 21.32 17.75
CA ARG A 355 -5.52 20.32 18.41
C ARG A 355 -6.35 19.59 19.45
N THR A 356 -6.42 18.27 19.35
CA THR A 356 -7.02 17.40 20.36
C THR A 356 -6.25 17.47 21.69
N PRO A 357 -6.83 17.04 22.83
CA PRO A 357 -6.10 16.96 24.10
C PRO A 357 -4.83 16.11 24.04
N ALA A 358 -4.76 15.13 23.13
CA ALA A 358 -3.58 14.29 22.91
C ALA A 358 -2.52 14.94 22.00
N GLY A 359 -2.77 16.14 21.48
CA GLY A 359 -1.80 16.91 20.68
C GLY A 359 -1.91 16.73 19.17
N HIS A 360 -2.84 15.90 18.68
CA HIS A 360 -3.07 15.62 17.25
C HIS A 360 -4.00 16.64 16.59
N LEU A 361 -3.88 16.84 15.28
CA LEU A 361 -4.86 17.60 14.50
C LEU A 361 -6.19 16.83 14.44
N ASP A 362 -7.29 17.45 14.86
CA ASP A 362 -8.64 16.91 14.68
C ASP A 362 -9.12 17.18 13.25
N HIS A 363 -8.84 16.23 12.34
CA HIS A 363 -9.31 16.28 10.97
C HIS A 363 -10.69 15.65 10.82
N GLY A 364 -11.00 14.63 11.62
CA GLY A 364 -12.27 13.94 11.60
C GLY A 364 -12.53 13.17 10.31
N GLY A 365 -13.79 12.79 10.14
CA GLY A 365 -14.29 12.09 8.96
C GLY A 365 -15.51 11.25 9.29
N ARG A 366 -16.06 10.61 8.25
CA ARG A 366 -17.24 9.76 8.39
C ARG A 366 -17.27 8.67 7.32
N TRP A 367 -17.90 7.55 7.65
CA TRP A 367 -18.19 6.50 6.67
C TRP A 367 -19.36 6.88 5.77
N ILE A 368 -19.22 6.60 4.48
CA ILE A 368 -20.30 6.58 3.50
C ILE A 368 -20.41 5.20 2.87
N SER A 369 -21.62 4.84 2.45
CA SER A 369 -21.88 3.64 1.65
C SER A 369 -22.27 4.06 0.25
N VAL A 370 -21.67 3.44 -0.75
CA VAL A 370 -21.90 3.77 -2.16
C VAL A 370 -22.11 2.49 -2.97
N ALA A 371 -22.82 2.62 -4.09
CA ALA A 371 -23.16 1.47 -4.93
C ALA A 371 -21.94 0.92 -5.70
N ASP A 372 -20.92 1.75 -5.96
CA ASP A 372 -19.75 1.35 -6.73
C ASP A 372 -18.52 2.23 -6.50
N TRP A 373 -17.37 1.77 -6.99
CA TRP A 373 -16.12 2.52 -7.05
C TRP A 373 -15.49 2.50 -8.47
N PRO A 374 -15.05 3.65 -9.02
CA PRO A 374 -15.22 5.01 -8.50
C PRO A 374 -16.69 5.38 -8.34
N LEU A 375 -16.98 6.39 -7.51
CA LEU A 375 -18.36 6.74 -7.19
C LEU A 375 -19.14 7.13 -8.45
N PRO A 376 -20.30 6.49 -8.71
CA PRO A 376 -21.19 6.92 -9.78
C PRO A 376 -21.62 8.38 -9.56
N GLY A 377 -21.53 9.20 -10.61
CA GLY A 377 -21.91 10.61 -10.55
C GLY A 377 -20.81 11.57 -10.09
N ALA A 378 -19.63 11.08 -9.68
CA ALA A 378 -18.51 11.97 -9.42
C ALA A 378 -18.09 12.71 -10.70
N MET A 379 -18.03 14.05 -10.63
CA MET A 379 -17.72 14.89 -11.78
C MET A 379 -16.21 15.15 -11.86
N PRO A 380 -15.51 14.67 -12.91
CA PRO A 380 -14.11 14.97 -13.09
C PRO A 380 -13.93 16.47 -13.36
N THR A 381 -13.39 17.18 -12.36
CA THR A 381 -13.19 18.63 -12.44
C THR A 381 -11.72 18.93 -12.60
N VAL A 382 -11.40 19.64 -13.67
CA VAL A 382 -10.03 20.01 -14.01
C VAL A 382 -9.61 21.27 -13.27
N PHE A 383 -8.46 21.20 -12.61
CA PHE A 383 -7.71 22.33 -12.11
C PHE A 383 -6.36 22.37 -12.83
N HIS A 384 -6.13 23.42 -13.60
CA HIS A 384 -4.89 23.68 -14.29
C HIS A 384 -3.86 24.30 -13.35
N LEU A 385 -2.60 23.91 -13.55
CA LEU A 385 -1.46 24.50 -12.87
C LEU A 385 -1.04 25.77 -13.63
N HIS A 386 -0.87 26.88 -12.91
CA HIS A 386 -0.48 28.17 -13.46
C HIS A 386 0.89 28.62 -12.95
N ARG A 387 1.61 29.40 -13.76
CA ARG A 387 3.01 29.81 -13.48
C ARG A 387 3.17 30.58 -12.15
N ASP A 388 2.13 31.30 -11.75
CA ASP A 388 2.09 32.05 -10.49
C ASP A 388 1.86 31.17 -9.25
N GLY A 389 1.90 29.84 -9.40
CA GLY A 389 1.65 28.87 -8.33
C GLY A 389 0.16 28.68 -8.03
N ALA A 390 -0.74 29.19 -8.87
CA ALA A 390 -2.16 28.98 -8.67
C ALA A 390 -2.64 27.67 -9.30
N LEU A 391 -3.61 27.06 -8.62
CA LEU A 391 -4.37 25.92 -9.09
C LEU A 391 -5.81 26.40 -9.36
N ARG A 392 -6.23 26.46 -10.63
CA ARG A 392 -7.49 27.11 -11.04
C ARG A 392 -8.23 26.34 -12.13
N ARG A 393 -9.54 26.56 -12.26
CA ARG A 393 -10.36 25.90 -13.28
C ARG A 393 -10.22 26.50 -14.68
N ASP A 394 -9.81 27.76 -14.79
CA ASP A 394 -9.55 28.39 -16.08
C ASP A 394 -8.32 27.79 -16.77
N ALA A 395 -8.43 27.64 -18.09
CA ALA A 395 -7.34 27.13 -18.92
C ALA A 395 -6.17 28.12 -18.90
N PRO A 396 -4.91 27.64 -18.90
CA PRO A 396 -3.76 28.52 -18.99
C PRO A 396 -3.69 29.26 -20.31
N ALA A 397 -3.02 30.42 -20.32
CA ALA A 397 -2.82 31.19 -21.54
C ALA A 397 -1.94 30.44 -22.56
N ALA A 398 -2.17 30.71 -23.85
CA ALA A 398 -1.26 30.26 -24.90
C ALA A 398 0.14 30.85 -24.68
N GLY A 399 1.17 30.01 -24.75
CA GLY A 399 2.56 30.45 -24.53
C GLY A 399 2.91 30.84 -23.09
N ALA A 400 2.08 30.51 -22.09
CA ALA A 400 2.45 30.70 -20.70
C ALA A 400 3.78 30.00 -20.40
N ALA A 401 4.73 30.72 -19.81
CA ALA A 401 6.05 30.15 -19.61
C ALA A 401 6.03 29.01 -18.58
N PRO A 402 6.92 28.02 -18.72
CA PRO A 402 7.03 26.93 -17.77
C PRO A 402 7.63 27.40 -16.44
N VAL A 403 7.63 26.49 -15.46
CA VAL A 403 8.37 26.63 -14.19
C VAL A 403 9.49 25.59 -14.17
N SER A 404 10.70 26.01 -13.84
CA SER A 404 11.87 25.13 -13.72
C SER A 404 12.43 25.14 -12.30
N PHE A 405 12.91 24.00 -11.83
CA PHE A 405 13.54 23.83 -10.53
C PHE A 405 14.76 22.91 -10.66
N ARG A 406 15.75 23.09 -9.78
CA ARG A 406 16.96 22.26 -9.76
C ARG A 406 16.81 21.16 -8.71
N PHE A 407 16.91 19.92 -9.13
CA PHE A 407 16.96 18.76 -8.26
C PHE A 407 18.42 18.32 -8.05
N ASP A 408 18.81 18.16 -6.79
CA ASP A 408 20.10 17.61 -6.39
C ASP A 408 19.89 16.26 -5.67
N PRO A 409 20.29 15.12 -6.26
CA PRO A 409 20.19 13.81 -5.62
C PRO A 409 20.94 13.69 -4.29
N ALA A 410 21.91 14.57 -3.99
CA ALA A 410 22.61 14.59 -2.72
C ALA A 410 21.81 15.28 -1.59
N ASN A 411 20.72 15.97 -1.93
CA ASN A 411 19.81 16.65 -1.01
C ASN A 411 18.35 16.37 -1.38
N PRO A 412 17.89 15.10 -1.37
CA PRO A 412 16.54 14.77 -1.77
C PRO A 412 15.51 15.36 -0.80
N VAL A 413 14.29 15.61 -1.30
CA VAL A 413 13.15 16.02 -0.47
C VAL A 413 12.81 14.89 0.50
N PRO A 414 12.75 15.16 1.81
CA PRO A 414 12.51 14.13 2.80
C PRO A 414 11.05 13.65 2.78
N THR A 415 10.86 12.36 3.06
CA THR A 415 9.55 11.77 3.33
C THR A 415 9.05 12.22 4.69
N ILE A 416 7.83 12.75 4.72
CA ILE A 416 7.11 13.18 5.92
C ILE A 416 5.69 12.65 5.78
N GLY A 417 5.38 11.60 6.55
CA GLY A 417 4.16 10.80 6.38
C GLY A 417 4.08 10.09 5.02
N GLY A 418 2.90 9.57 4.70
CA GLY A 418 2.57 8.93 3.43
C GLY A 418 2.03 7.51 3.58
N GLY A 419 1.75 6.89 2.43
CA GLY A 419 1.20 5.54 2.35
C GLY A 419 2.28 4.50 2.10
N PHE A 420 2.92 4.01 3.16
CA PHE A 420 3.91 2.94 3.09
C PHE A 420 3.78 2.01 4.31
N SER A 421 4.48 0.88 4.25
CA SER A 421 4.57 -0.10 5.34
C SER A 421 6.03 -0.39 5.66
N SER A 422 6.33 -0.92 6.85
CA SER A 422 7.63 -1.55 7.15
C SER A 422 8.86 -0.66 6.99
N LEU A 423 8.73 0.67 7.05
CA LEU A 423 9.88 1.60 7.00
C LEU A 423 10.34 2.07 8.38
N GLU A 424 9.64 1.69 9.45
CA GLU A 424 10.05 2.00 10.80
C GLU A 424 11.41 1.32 11.15
N PRO A 425 12.29 2.00 11.92
CA PRO A 425 12.12 3.31 12.53
C PRO A 425 12.55 4.50 11.64
N ILE A 426 12.86 4.28 10.36
CA ILE A 426 13.42 5.32 9.46
C ILE A 426 12.38 6.39 9.12
N ALA A 427 11.15 5.95 8.80
CA ALA A 427 10.03 6.84 8.52
C ALA A 427 8.74 6.23 9.08
N SER A 428 7.80 7.08 9.49
CA SER A 428 6.50 6.68 10.02
C SER A 428 5.39 6.98 9.01
N PRO A 429 4.46 6.04 8.76
CA PRO A 429 3.35 6.25 7.83
C PRO A 429 2.25 7.12 8.46
N GLY A 430 1.25 7.46 7.65
CA GLY A 430 0.11 8.27 8.08
C GLY A 430 0.20 9.71 7.58
N SER A 431 -0.76 10.54 7.99
CA SER A 431 -0.76 11.95 7.60
C SER A 431 0.10 12.76 8.56
N GLN A 432 0.96 13.62 8.00
CA GLN A 432 1.81 14.52 8.77
C GLN A 432 1.88 15.93 8.20
N ASP A 433 2.06 16.93 9.07
CA ASP A 433 2.31 18.31 8.65
C ASP A 433 3.56 18.33 7.77
N GLN A 434 3.47 18.91 6.57
CA GLN A 434 4.56 18.93 5.60
C GLN A 434 5.64 19.97 5.97
N VAL A 435 6.19 19.83 7.17
CA VAL A 435 7.22 20.68 7.78
C VAL A 435 8.35 19.80 8.29
N GLU A 436 9.58 20.10 7.87
CA GLU A 436 10.76 19.37 8.32
C GLU A 436 10.91 19.43 9.85
N ALA A 437 11.50 18.40 10.45
CA ALA A 437 11.74 18.32 11.90
C ALA A 437 12.89 17.34 12.20
N PRO A 438 13.56 17.43 13.37
CA PRO A 438 14.68 16.55 13.73
C PRO A 438 14.37 15.04 13.70
N GLY A 439 13.09 14.66 13.84
CA GLY A 439 12.66 13.26 13.84
C GLY A 439 12.42 12.67 12.45
N PHE A 440 12.50 13.47 11.39
CA PHE A 440 12.32 13.00 10.01
C PHE A 440 13.66 12.74 9.35
N PHE A 441 13.79 11.55 8.77
CA PHE A 441 15.02 11.14 8.10
C PHE A 441 15.39 12.10 6.97
N GLY A 442 16.65 12.53 6.93
CA GLY A 442 17.17 13.46 5.93
C GLY A 442 16.89 14.95 6.21
N CYS A 443 16.03 15.30 7.18
CA CYS A 443 15.77 16.70 7.53
C CYS A 443 16.96 17.33 8.28
N ARG A 444 17.18 18.62 8.07
CA ARG A 444 18.24 19.39 8.75
C ARG A 444 17.73 20.79 9.13
N PRO A 445 18.30 21.45 10.15
CA PRO A 445 17.97 22.84 10.44
C PRO A 445 18.13 23.70 9.19
N PRO A 446 17.26 24.69 8.93
CA PRO A 446 16.35 25.33 9.88
C PRO A 446 14.93 24.73 10.03
N TYR A 447 14.64 23.52 9.53
CA TYR A 447 13.35 22.83 9.72
C TYR A 447 12.13 23.65 9.26
N LEU A 448 12.11 24.00 7.97
CA LEU A 448 11.05 24.80 7.36
C LEU A 448 10.00 23.92 6.67
N PRO A 449 8.84 24.47 6.29
CA PRO A 449 7.88 23.77 5.43
C PRO A 449 8.56 23.22 4.17
N LEU A 450 8.18 22.02 3.71
CA LEU A 450 8.73 21.47 2.45
C LEU A 450 8.48 22.41 1.27
N ALA A 451 7.37 23.14 1.30
CA ALA A 451 7.00 24.20 0.35
C ALA A 451 8.00 25.37 0.29
N SER A 452 8.92 25.52 1.25
CA SER A 452 9.96 26.56 1.19
C SER A 452 11.23 26.10 0.46
N ARG A 453 11.34 24.81 0.13
CA ARG A 453 12.51 24.30 -0.60
C ARG A 453 12.44 24.74 -2.07
N ALA A 454 13.59 25.09 -2.64
CA ALA A 454 13.67 25.54 -4.03
C ALA A 454 13.43 24.41 -5.06
N ASP A 455 13.49 23.15 -4.63
CA ASP A 455 13.24 21.97 -5.45
C ASP A 455 11.81 21.40 -5.27
N VAL A 456 10.91 22.15 -4.63
CA VAL A 456 9.49 21.83 -4.48
C VAL A 456 8.66 22.96 -5.10
N VAL A 457 7.97 22.65 -6.21
CA VAL A 457 7.07 23.59 -6.90
C VAL A 457 5.66 23.43 -6.35
N VAL A 458 5.07 24.52 -5.88
CA VAL A 458 3.77 24.51 -5.20
C VAL A 458 2.69 25.11 -6.09
N PHE A 459 1.59 24.38 -6.27
CA PHE A 459 0.37 24.87 -6.91
C PHE A 459 -0.80 24.76 -5.94
N GLN A 460 -1.54 25.85 -5.70
CA GLN A 460 -2.65 25.81 -4.75
C GLN A 460 -3.82 26.71 -5.14
N THR A 461 -5.01 26.33 -4.70
CA THR A 461 -6.21 27.17 -4.85
C THR A 461 -6.11 28.41 -3.96
N PRO A 462 -6.90 29.47 -4.23
CA PRO A 462 -7.35 30.38 -3.18
C PRO A 462 -8.00 29.61 -2.01
N PRO A 463 -8.16 30.23 -0.83
CA PRO A 463 -9.01 29.64 0.21
C PRO A 463 -10.37 29.30 -0.39
N LEU A 464 -10.84 28.07 -0.16
CA LEU A 464 -12.11 27.62 -0.71
C LEU A 464 -13.26 28.44 -0.12
N ALA A 465 -14.13 28.97 -0.98
CA ALA A 465 -15.28 29.74 -0.53
C ALA A 465 -16.37 28.87 0.12
N ALA A 466 -16.43 27.60 -0.27
CA ALA A 466 -17.35 26.59 0.25
C ALA A 466 -16.61 25.24 0.38
N PRO A 467 -17.10 24.33 1.23
CA PRO A 467 -16.52 22.99 1.32
C PRO A 467 -16.56 22.27 -0.03
N LEU A 468 -15.57 21.41 -0.28
CA LEU A 468 -15.46 20.62 -1.49
C LEU A 468 -15.12 19.18 -1.15
N GLN A 469 -16.01 18.26 -1.52
CA GLN A 469 -15.82 16.84 -1.29
C GLN A 469 -15.19 16.16 -2.52
N VAL A 470 -14.08 15.47 -2.31
CA VAL A 470 -13.35 14.71 -3.34
C VAL A 470 -13.35 13.25 -2.94
N VAL A 471 -13.94 12.37 -3.75
CA VAL A 471 -13.98 10.93 -3.48
C VAL A 471 -13.79 10.14 -4.77
N GLY A 472 -12.64 9.47 -4.88
CA GLY A 472 -12.31 8.71 -6.08
C GLY A 472 -10.82 8.72 -6.41
N PRO A 473 -10.45 8.18 -7.59
CA PRO A 473 -9.12 8.35 -8.14
C PRO A 473 -8.89 9.82 -8.51
N VAL A 474 -7.89 10.43 -7.89
CA VAL A 474 -7.36 11.72 -8.31
C VAL A 474 -6.30 11.46 -9.36
N GLU A 475 -6.44 12.13 -10.50
CA GLU A 475 -5.55 11.97 -11.64
C GLU A 475 -4.73 13.24 -11.83
N ILE A 476 -3.42 13.08 -12.03
CA ILE A 476 -2.49 14.17 -12.30
C ILE A 476 -1.84 13.93 -13.65
N GLU A 477 -1.83 14.97 -14.46
CA GLU A 477 -1.16 14.98 -15.75
C GLU A 477 -0.17 16.12 -15.81
N LEU A 478 1.11 15.79 -16.00
CA LEU A 478 2.19 16.76 -16.11
C LEU A 478 2.84 16.67 -17.48
N PHE A 479 3.10 17.83 -18.09
CA PHE A 479 4.01 17.95 -19.21
C PHE A 479 5.33 18.43 -18.65
N VAL A 480 6.37 17.61 -18.80
CA VAL A 480 7.65 17.81 -18.10
C VAL A 480 8.83 17.69 -19.04
N ALA A 481 9.96 18.30 -18.67
CA ALA A 481 11.25 18.06 -19.30
C ALA A 481 12.36 18.07 -18.25
N THR A 482 13.50 17.52 -18.60
CA THR A 482 14.73 17.56 -17.80
C THR A 482 15.94 17.82 -18.70
N ASP A 483 17.02 18.36 -18.16
CA ASP A 483 18.32 18.44 -18.85
C ASP A 483 19.17 17.17 -18.66
N ALA A 484 18.72 16.24 -17.81
CA ALA A 484 19.38 14.98 -17.51
C ALA A 484 18.84 13.81 -18.37
N PRO A 485 19.60 12.71 -18.53
CA PRO A 485 19.11 11.52 -19.24
C PRO A 485 17.90 10.86 -18.59
N ASP A 486 17.73 11.04 -17.28
CA ASP A 486 16.60 10.53 -16.52
C ASP A 486 16.39 11.37 -15.26
N THR A 487 15.20 11.30 -14.67
CA THR A 487 14.87 11.89 -13.36
C THR A 487 13.55 11.28 -12.87
N ASP A 488 13.12 11.62 -11.66
CA ASP A 488 11.78 11.28 -11.19
C ASP A 488 10.91 12.55 -11.09
N PHE A 489 9.59 12.39 -11.12
CA PHE A 489 8.63 13.44 -10.78
C PHE A 489 7.70 12.92 -9.67
N THR A 490 7.77 13.55 -8.50
CA THR A 490 6.91 13.27 -7.35
C THR A 490 5.79 14.28 -7.27
N VAL A 491 4.63 13.83 -6.80
CA VAL A 491 3.49 14.69 -6.49
C VAL A 491 2.96 14.37 -5.09
N LYS A 492 2.68 15.41 -4.31
CA LYS A 492 1.95 15.30 -3.04
C LYS A 492 0.66 16.11 -3.11
N LEU A 493 -0.46 15.48 -2.77
CA LEU A 493 -1.74 16.16 -2.60
C LEU A 493 -1.93 16.51 -1.13
N VAL A 494 -2.22 17.78 -0.85
CA VAL A 494 -2.23 18.33 0.49
C VAL A 494 -3.52 19.12 0.74
N ASP A 495 -4.13 18.90 1.90
CA ASP A 495 -5.18 19.75 2.47
C ASP A 495 -4.53 20.80 3.38
N VAL A 496 -4.57 22.08 2.98
CA VAL A 496 -3.97 23.17 3.75
C VAL A 496 -5.03 23.79 4.63
N HIS A 497 -4.97 23.48 5.93
CA HIS A 497 -5.79 24.10 6.95
C HIS A 497 -5.35 25.55 7.17
N PRO A 498 -6.29 26.50 7.34
CA PRO A 498 -5.96 27.88 7.62
C PRO A 498 -5.31 28.05 9.00
N PRO A 499 -4.59 29.16 9.24
CA PRO A 499 -4.12 29.52 10.58
C PRO A 499 -5.23 29.48 11.63
N SER A 500 -4.91 28.89 12.79
CA SER A 500 -5.80 28.81 13.95
C SER A 500 -5.01 29.09 15.23
N ALA A 501 -5.69 29.15 16.39
CA ALA A 501 -4.99 29.37 17.66
C ALA A 501 -4.06 28.20 18.03
N ASP A 502 -4.33 26.97 17.57
CA ASP A 502 -3.48 25.80 17.86
C ASP A 502 -2.39 25.58 16.78
N TYR A 503 -2.64 26.12 15.59
CA TYR A 503 -1.78 26.05 14.40
C TYR A 503 -1.66 27.45 13.78
N PRO A 504 -0.93 28.40 14.40
CA PRO A 504 -0.87 29.80 13.96
C PRO A 504 -0.21 30.00 12.59
N ARG A 505 0.47 28.98 12.06
CA ARG A 505 1.03 28.98 10.69
C ARG A 505 0.16 28.22 9.67
N GLY A 506 -1.04 27.79 10.09
CA GLY A 506 -1.81 26.77 9.38
C GLY A 506 -1.21 25.38 9.57
N TYR A 507 -1.77 24.40 8.86
CA TYR A 507 -1.31 23.02 8.88
C TYR A 507 -1.42 22.43 7.47
N ALA A 508 -0.34 21.84 6.95
CA ALA A 508 -0.29 21.27 5.62
C ALA A 508 -0.41 19.75 5.68
N MET A 509 -1.65 19.25 5.68
CA MET A 509 -1.98 17.85 5.87
C MET A 509 -1.77 17.05 4.57
N LEU A 510 -0.86 16.08 4.59
CA LEU A 510 -0.68 15.16 3.46
C LEU A 510 -1.91 14.25 3.30
N LEU A 511 -2.53 14.25 2.13
CA LEU A 511 -3.59 13.30 1.79
C LEU A 511 -3.06 12.06 1.07
N GLY A 512 -1.98 12.22 0.31
CA GLY A 512 -1.33 11.13 -0.41
C GLY A 512 -0.22 11.63 -1.32
N ASP A 513 0.65 10.71 -1.74
CA ASP A 513 1.74 11.00 -2.66
C ASP A 513 1.99 9.84 -3.63
N THR A 514 2.56 10.18 -4.78
CA THR A 514 2.98 9.23 -5.81
C THR A 514 4.17 9.79 -6.60
N ILE A 515 4.78 8.95 -7.42
CA ILE A 515 6.01 9.21 -8.17
C ILE A 515 5.92 8.58 -9.56
N MET A 516 6.61 9.16 -10.53
CA MET A 516 6.91 8.57 -11.83
C MET A 516 8.42 8.62 -12.07
N ARG A 517 9.02 7.47 -12.40
CA ARG A 517 10.39 7.44 -12.92
C ARG A 517 10.38 7.66 -14.43
N LEU A 518 10.99 8.75 -14.88
CA LEU A 518 10.72 9.33 -16.20
C LEU A 518 11.03 8.36 -17.33
N ARG A 519 12.12 7.57 -17.25
CA ARG A 519 12.45 6.56 -18.28
C ARG A 519 11.29 5.62 -18.63
N TYR A 520 10.36 5.38 -17.70
CA TYR A 520 9.21 4.47 -17.87
C TYR A 520 7.89 5.17 -18.19
N ALA A 521 7.85 6.50 -18.30
CA ALA A 521 6.61 7.27 -18.43
C ALA A 521 5.81 6.98 -19.71
N GLU A 522 6.46 6.48 -20.77
CA GLU A 522 5.83 6.20 -22.06
C GLU A 522 5.47 4.71 -22.20
N ASP A 523 6.45 3.84 -21.99
CA ASP A 523 6.27 2.39 -21.98
C ASP A 523 7.14 1.78 -20.85
N PRO A 524 6.54 1.19 -19.80
CA PRO A 524 7.30 0.62 -18.69
C PRO A 524 8.11 -0.63 -19.09
N ALA A 525 7.79 -1.28 -20.21
CA ALA A 525 8.54 -2.42 -20.75
C ALA A 525 9.73 -2.00 -21.63
N ARG A 526 9.78 -0.73 -22.04
CA ARG A 526 10.81 -0.18 -22.95
C ARG A 526 11.32 1.16 -22.41
N PRO A 527 12.15 1.15 -21.35
CA PRO A 527 12.69 2.38 -20.77
C PRO A 527 13.41 3.21 -21.84
N ARG A 528 13.11 4.50 -21.85
CA ARG A 528 13.71 5.46 -22.77
C ARG A 528 14.27 6.65 -22.01
N LEU A 529 15.58 6.87 -22.15
CA LEU A 529 16.26 8.05 -21.64
C LEU A 529 15.75 9.31 -22.36
N SER A 530 15.75 10.43 -21.65
CA SER A 530 15.30 11.72 -22.14
C SER A 530 16.45 12.49 -22.79
N GLN A 531 16.15 13.23 -23.87
CA GLN A 531 17.07 14.25 -24.37
C GLN A 531 16.87 15.56 -23.60
N PRO A 532 17.92 16.40 -23.42
CA PRO A 532 17.78 17.66 -22.73
C PRO A 532 16.66 18.54 -23.33
N GLY A 533 15.69 18.92 -22.50
CA GLY A 533 14.56 19.76 -22.91
C GLY A 533 13.44 19.02 -23.65
N GLU A 534 13.54 17.71 -23.84
CA GLU A 534 12.49 16.90 -24.44
C GLU A 534 11.23 16.91 -23.54
N VAL A 535 10.10 17.33 -24.11
CA VAL A 535 8.83 17.34 -23.39
C VAL A 535 8.22 15.95 -23.38
N ARG A 536 7.92 15.45 -22.19
CA ARG A 536 7.27 14.17 -21.94
C ARG A 536 6.00 14.36 -21.13
N ARG A 537 5.04 13.46 -21.34
CA ARG A 537 3.78 13.43 -20.61
C ARG A 537 3.87 12.39 -19.50
N VAL A 538 3.61 12.81 -18.28
CA VAL A 538 3.53 11.96 -17.09
C VAL A 538 2.09 11.90 -16.62
N ARG A 539 1.60 10.68 -16.33
CA ARG A 539 0.28 10.44 -15.75
C ARG A 539 0.43 9.68 -14.44
N LEU A 540 -0.24 10.18 -13.42
CA LEU A 540 -0.19 9.69 -12.05
C LEU A 540 -1.61 9.61 -11.49
N SER A 541 -1.85 8.64 -10.63
CA SER A 541 -3.16 8.45 -10.00
C SER A 541 -3.00 8.04 -8.54
N LEU A 542 -3.84 8.59 -7.67
CA LEU A 542 -3.98 8.13 -6.29
C LEU A 542 -5.45 8.16 -5.85
N PRO A 543 -5.98 7.08 -5.26
CA PRO A 543 -7.34 7.08 -4.71
C PRO A 543 -7.37 7.82 -3.37
N ILE A 544 -8.33 8.74 -3.20
CA ILE A 544 -8.57 9.44 -1.93
C ILE A 544 -10.07 9.61 -1.64
N ALA A 545 -10.39 9.94 -0.40
CA ALA A 545 -11.69 10.48 0.00
C ALA A 545 -11.49 11.56 1.07
N ASN A 546 -11.68 12.83 0.71
CA ASN A 546 -11.50 13.97 1.62
C ASN A 546 -12.54 15.06 1.39
N LEU A 547 -13.00 15.68 2.48
CA LEU A 547 -13.78 16.92 2.49
C LEU A 547 -12.84 18.08 2.84
N PHE A 548 -12.52 18.90 1.85
CA PHE A 548 -11.82 20.16 2.08
C PHE A 548 -12.83 21.18 2.60
N LEU A 549 -12.61 21.79 3.77
CA LEU A 549 -13.54 22.75 4.35
C LEU A 549 -13.39 24.15 3.74
N ALA A 550 -14.40 25.00 3.94
CA ALA A 550 -14.27 26.42 3.59
C ALA A 550 -13.07 27.04 4.32
N GLY A 551 -12.30 27.88 3.62
CA GLY A 551 -11.05 28.47 4.10
C GLY A 551 -9.82 27.58 3.92
N HIS A 552 -9.97 26.26 3.72
CA HIS A 552 -8.86 25.39 3.35
C HIS A 552 -8.37 25.67 1.93
N ARG A 553 -7.25 25.07 1.54
CA ARG A 553 -6.78 25.06 0.15
C ARG A 553 -6.47 23.65 -0.30
N ILE A 554 -6.72 23.40 -1.58
CA ILE A 554 -6.18 22.22 -2.26
C ILE A 554 -4.80 22.62 -2.75
N ARG A 555 -3.77 21.86 -2.36
CA ARG A 555 -2.39 22.10 -2.77
C ARG A 555 -1.79 20.85 -3.40
N LEU A 556 -1.07 21.05 -4.49
CA LEU A 556 -0.28 20.04 -5.19
C LEU A 556 1.19 20.48 -5.15
N ASP A 557 2.02 19.71 -4.45
CA ASP A 557 3.47 19.91 -4.43
C ASP A 557 4.11 18.99 -5.46
N VAL A 558 4.95 19.51 -6.35
CA VAL A 558 5.69 18.75 -7.37
C VAL A 558 7.18 18.85 -7.11
N SER A 559 7.88 17.72 -7.08
CA SER A 559 9.34 17.66 -6.95
C SER A 559 9.91 16.50 -7.77
N SER A 560 11.15 16.10 -7.49
CA SER A 560 11.84 14.98 -8.14
C SER A 560 12.42 13.98 -7.14
N SER A 561 11.94 14.01 -5.91
CA SER A 561 12.28 13.03 -4.87
C SER A 561 11.24 13.01 -3.75
N ASN A 562 11.20 11.90 -3.01
CA ASN A 562 10.46 11.71 -1.76
C ASN A 562 11.15 10.56 -1.01
N PHE A 563 12.25 10.87 -0.32
CA PHE A 563 13.18 9.91 0.24
C PHE A 563 13.10 9.88 1.78
N PRO A 564 13.01 8.71 2.44
CA PRO A 564 13.31 7.39 1.90
C PRO A 564 12.08 6.53 1.60
N ARG A 565 10.94 7.11 1.22
CA ARG A 565 9.84 6.28 0.68
C ARG A 565 10.27 5.58 -0.61
N PHE A 566 10.85 6.33 -1.54
CA PHE A 566 11.40 5.81 -2.80
C PHE A 566 12.92 5.93 -2.84
N ASP A 567 13.57 5.12 -3.66
CA ASP A 567 14.98 5.32 -4.01
C ASP A 567 15.20 6.64 -4.77
N VAL A 568 16.39 7.22 -4.63
CA VAL A 568 16.73 8.50 -5.27
C VAL A 568 17.22 8.24 -6.69
N ASN A 569 16.59 8.86 -7.69
CA ASN A 569 17.12 8.85 -9.05
C ASN A 569 18.45 9.61 -9.12
N PRO A 570 19.55 9.00 -9.60
CA PRO A 570 20.86 9.65 -9.71
C PRO A 570 20.91 10.74 -10.81
N ASN A 571 19.89 10.80 -11.65
CA ASN A 571 19.79 11.60 -12.87
C ASN A 571 20.90 11.30 -13.91
N THR A 572 21.54 10.14 -13.86
CA THR A 572 22.62 9.75 -14.79
C THR A 572 22.11 8.89 -15.96
N GLY A 573 20.93 8.30 -15.84
CA GLY A 573 20.43 7.28 -16.78
C GLY A 573 21.02 5.89 -16.59
N GLU A 574 21.91 5.71 -15.60
CA GLU A 574 22.44 4.39 -15.23
C GLU A 574 21.31 3.46 -14.70
N PRO A 575 21.53 2.13 -14.74
CA PRO A 575 20.59 1.16 -14.17
C PRO A 575 20.30 1.40 -12.69
N GLU A 576 19.06 1.08 -12.29
CA GLU A 576 18.57 1.18 -10.93
C GLU A 576 19.44 0.37 -9.96
N GLY A 577 19.83 0.98 -8.83
CA GLY A 577 20.65 0.33 -7.81
C GLY A 577 22.13 0.14 -8.20
N GLU A 578 22.58 0.64 -9.35
CA GLU A 578 23.96 0.46 -9.82
C GLU A 578 24.74 1.76 -10.01
N ALA A 579 24.03 2.89 -10.13
CA ALA A 579 24.62 4.20 -10.39
C ALA A 579 25.65 4.62 -9.34
N ARG A 580 26.85 4.99 -9.78
CA ARG A 580 27.93 5.45 -8.89
C ARG A 580 28.11 6.96 -8.87
N GLY A 581 27.62 7.64 -9.92
CA GLY A 581 27.63 9.09 -10.03
C GLY A 581 26.27 9.67 -9.64
N LEU A 582 26.29 10.90 -9.15
CA LEU A 582 25.09 11.74 -9.02
C LEU A 582 25.22 12.94 -9.95
N ARG A 583 24.12 13.32 -10.57
CA ARG A 583 24.02 14.50 -11.41
C ARG A 583 22.88 15.38 -10.93
N CYS A 584 23.11 16.68 -10.75
CA CYS A 584 22.00 17.61 -10.59
C CYS A 584 21.23 17.73 -11.91
N ALA A 585 19.91 17.84 -11.83
CA ALA A 585 19.04 18.02 -12.99
C ALA A 585 18.24 19.32 -12.87
N THR A 586 18.07 20.02 -13.98
CA THR A 586 17.08 21.10 -14.09
C THR A 586 15.81 20.53 -14.69
N ASN A 587 14.78 20.42 -13.87
CA ASN A 587 13.49 19.84 -14.23
C ASN A 587 12.50 20.97 -14.49
N THR A 588 11.62 20.79 -15.46
CA THR A 588 10.72 21.82 -15.98
C THR A 588 9.31 21.28 -16.11
N ILE A 589 8.31 22.07 -15.68
CA ILE A 589 6.88 21.78 -15.80
C ILE A 589 6.27 22.80 -16.77
N PHE A 590 5.62 22.31 -17.83
CA PHE A 590 4.94 23.15 -18.81
C PHE A 590 3.50 23.42 -18.39
N LEU A 591 3.07 24.66 -18.64
CA LEU A 591 1.86 25.25 -18.09
C LEU A 591 1.08 26.04 -19.15
N ASP A 592 1.43 25.95 -20.43
CA ASP A 592 0.71 26.64 -21.50
C ASP A 592 -0.50 25.84 -21.99
N ALA A 593 -1.41 26.51 -22.72
CA ALA A 593 -2.63 25.88 -23.24
C ALA A 593 -2.40 24.58 -24.04
N GLY A 594 -1.29 24.46 -24.77
CA GLY A 594 -0.95 23.25 -25.55
C GLY A 594 -0.35 22.14 -24.71
N ARG A 595 0.17 22.45 -23.52
CA ARG A 595 0.83 21.56 -22.56
C ARG A 595 0.32 21.84 -21.15
N ALA A 596 -1.01 21.82 -21.00
CA ALA A 596 -1.66 22.27 -19.79
C ALA A 596 -1.60 21.20 -18.69
N SER A 597 -0.51 21.19 -17.91
CA SER A 597 -0.42 20.35 -16.71
C SER A 597 -1.59 20.61 -15.78
N ARG A 598 -2.17 19.55 -15.21
CA ARG A 598 -3.47 19.60 -14.53
C ARG A 598 -3.64 18.53 -13.46
N LEU A 599 -4.44 18.89 -12.46
CA LEU A 599 -5.02 18.02 -11.44
C LEU A 599 -6.50 17.81 -11.78
N MET A 600 -6.96 16.56 -11.76
CA MET A 600 -8.35 16.22 -12.05
C MET A 600 -8.95 15.55 -10.81
N LEU A 601 -9.92 16.24 -10.21
CA LEU A 601 -10.54 15.82 -8.96
C LEU A 601 -11.95 15.26 -9.21
N PRO A 602 -12.29 14.07 -8.69
CA PRO A 602 -13.64 13.55 -8.71
C PRO A 602 -14.49 14.26 -7.64
N LEU A 603 -15.15 15.36 -8.03
CA LEU A 603 -15.97 16.14 -7.12
C LEU A 603 -17.36 15.53 -6.96
N LEU A 604 -17.88 15.58 -5.74
CA LEU A 604 -19.28 15.35 -5.44
C LEU A 604 -19.92 16.68 -5.07
N ASP A 605 -21.12 16.91 -5.60
CA ASP A 605 -21.97 18.05 -5.24
C ASP A 605 -22.54 17.94 -3.82
#